data_AF-A0A9P3K625-F1
#
_entry.id   AF-A0A9P3K625-F1
#
_cell.length_a   1.000
_cell.length_b   1.000
_cell.length_c   1.000
_cell.angle_alpha   90.00
_cell.angle_beta   90.00
_cell.angle_gamma   90.00
#
_symmetry.space_group_name_H-M   'P 1'
#
loop_
_entity.id
_entity.type
_entity.pdbx_description
1 polymer ?
#
loop_
_entity_poly.entity_id
_entity_poly.type
_entity_poly.pdbx_seq_one_letter_code
_entity_poly.pdbx_strand_id
1 'polypeptide(L)'
;MLQPWIVGAEHYETAQGVKRTLQRYKELQDIIAILGLDELSEEDRLVVARARKVERFLSQPFFVAEVFTGSPGKYVSLAETIKGFQMILSGELDHLPEQAFYLVGNIDEATAKAATIQVESA
;
A
#
# COMPACT_ATOMS: atom_id res chain seq x y z
N MET A 1 20.97 2.15 9.64
CA MET A 1 20.12 2.70 8.56
C MET A 1 20.28 1.81 7.33
N LEU A 2 19.24 1.67 6.49
CA LEU A 2 19.32 0.94 5.21
C LEU A 2 20.40 1.59 4.33
N GLN A 3 21.31 0.81 3.74
CA GLN A 3 22.41 1.33 2.92
C GLN A 3 22.32 0.79 1.48
N PRO A 4 22.36 1.65 0.44
CA PRO A 4 22.17 1.23 -0.95
C PRO A 4 23.15 0.15 -1.43
N TRP A 5 24.40 0.19 -0.97
CA TRP A 5 25.42 -0.78 -1.37
C TRP A 5 25.26 -2.16 -0.73
N ILE A 6 24.39 -2.30 0.27
CA ILE A 6 24.07 -3.60 0.91
C ILE A 6 22.84 -4.23 0.26
N VAL A 7 21.78 -3.43 0.05
CA VAL A 7 20.46 -3.95 -0.38
C VAL A 7 20.17 -3.74 -1.87
N GLY A 8 21.03 -3.00 -2.58
CA GLY A 8 20.79 -2.56 -3.95
C GLY A 8 20.02 -1.24 -4.03
N ALA A 9 20.21 -0.52 -5.12
CA ALA A 9 19.57 0.78 -5.35
C ALA A 9 18.04 0.67 -5.42
N GLU A 10 17.53 -0.38 -6.09
CA GLU A 10 16.09 -0.57 -6.30
C GLU A 10 15.31 -0.74 -5.00
N HIS A 11 15.78 -1.64 -4.12
CA HIS A 11 15.18 -1.83 -2.80
C HIS A 11 15.30 -0.54 -1.97
N TYR A 12 16.47 0.09 -1.98
CA TYR A 12 16.68 1.32 -1.23
C TYR A 12 15.72 2.44 -1.64
N GLU A 13 15.63 2.74 -2.94
CA GLU A 13 14.76 3.80 -3.45
C GLU A 13 13.28 3.51 -3.20
N THR A 14 12.86 2.25 -3.34
CA THR A 14 11.49 1.83 -3.04
C THR A 14 11.16 2.06 -1.57
N ALA A 15 12.05 1.65 -0.65
CA ALA A 15 11.87 1.86 0.79
C ALA A 15 11.88 3.35 1.17
N GLN A 16 12.71 4.17 0.52
CA GLN A 16 12.70 5.62 0.73
C GLN A 16 11.42 6.27 0.19
N GLY A 17 10.93 5.81 -0.97
CA GLY A 17 9.64 6.22 -1.55
C GLY A 17 8.49 5.99 -0.58
N VAL A 18 8.35 4.77 -0.07
CA VAL A 18 7.35 4.41 0.95
C VAL A 18 7.43 5.34 2.16
N LYS A 19 8.64 5.56 2.70
CA LYS A 19 8.83 6.46 3.85
C LYS A 19 8.41 7.90 3.56
N ARG A 20 8.79 8.45 2.40
CA ARG A 20 8.42 9.80 2.00
C ARG A 20 6.90 9.95 1.87
N THR A 21 6.24 8.98 1.25
CA THR A 21 4.78 8.96 1.09
C THR A 21 4.06 8.90 2.44
N LEU A 22 4.49 8.03 3.36
CA LEU A 22 3.89 7.92 4.70
C LEU A 22 4.16 9.15 5.56
N GLN A 23 5.35 9.76 5.44
CA GLN A 23 5.68 10.99 6.16
C GLN A 23 4.80 12.15 5.68
N ARG A 24 4.63 12.31 4.37
CA ARG A 24 3.74 13.33 3.80
C ARG A 24 2.29 13.09 4.21
N TYR A 25 1.84 11.84 4.23
CA TYR A 25 0.50 11.51 4.71
C TYR A 25 0.29 11.90 6.17
N LYS A 26 1.27 11.64 7.04
CA LYS A 26 1.20 12.04 8.45
C LYS A 26 1.08 13.57 8.63
N GLU A 27 1.79 14.35 7.82
CA GLU A 27 1.67 15.83 7.83
C GLU A 27 0.27 16.28 7.38
N LEU A 28 -0.32 15.57 6.40
CA LEU A 28 -1.66 15.87 5.91
C LEU A 28 -2.77 15.40 6.86
N GLN A 29 -2.52 14.39 7.71
CA GLN A 29 -3.51 13.89 8.67
C GLN A 29 -3.99 14.96 9.66
N ASP A 30 -3.09 15.82 10.16
CA ASP A 30 -3.44 16.91 11.07
C ASP A 30 -4.34 17.94 10.37
N ILE A 31 -4.05 18.25 9.10
CA ILE A 31 -4.86 19.14 8.27
C ILE A 31 -6.24 18.52 8.02
N ILE A 32 -6.30 17.24 7.63
CA ILE A 32 -7.55 16.50 7.40
C ILE A 32 -8.42 16.47 8.65
N ALA A 33 -7.82 16.29 9.83
CA ALA A 33 -8.54 16.23 11.09
C ALA A 33 -9.20 17.58 11.47
N ILE A 34 -8.63 18.71 11.03
CA ILE A 34 -9.13 20.05 11.33
C ILE A 34 -10.09 20.56 10.25
N LEU A 35 -9.71 20.42 8.98
CA LEU A 35 -10.39 21.04 7.83
C LEU A 35 -11.25 20.06 7.02
N GLY A 36 -10.94 18.76 7.07
CA GLY A 36 -11.56 17.75 6.21
C GLY A 36 -10.73 17.42 4.97
N LEU A 37 -11.06 16.30 4.31
CA LEU A 37 -10.32 15.79 3.15
C LEU A 37 -10.55 16.63 1.88
N ASP A 38 -11.73 17.26 1.77
CA ASP A 38 -12.14 18.02 0.58
C ASP A 38 -11.37 19.34 0.39
N GLU A 39 -10.74 19.83 1.47
CA GLU A 39 -9.93 21.06 1.49
C GLU A 39 -8.50 20.84 0.97
N LEU A 40 -8.11 19.60 0.69
CA LEU A 40 -6.80 19.29 0.14
C LEU A 40 -6.74 19.54 -1.37
N SER A 41 -5.55 19.94 -1.83
CA SER A 41 -5.24 19.97 -3.26
C SER A 41 -5.45 18.60 -3.91
N GLU A 42 -5.69 18.55 -5.22
CA GLU A 42 -5.82 17.27 -5.94
C GLU A 42 -4.55 16.40 -5.82
N GLU A 43 -3.38 17.03 -5.81
CA GLU A 43 -2.10 16.36 -5.59
C GLU A 43 -1.99 15.76 -4.18
N ASP A 44 -2.35 16.52 -3.13
CA ASP A 44 -2.32 16.02 -1.76
C ASP A 44 -3.35 14.90 -1.54
N ARG A 45 -4.54 15.00 -2.15
CA ARG A 45 -5.54 13.91 -2.13
C ARG A 45 -5.00 12.64 -2.77
N LEU A 46 -4.27 12.75 -3.87
CA LEU A 46 -3.63 11.61 -4.53
C LEU A 46 -2.52 11.01 -3.65
N VAL A 47 -1.72 11.84 -2.98
CA VAL A 47 -0.73 11.35 -2.00
C VAL A 47 -1.40 10.60 -0.85
N VAL A 48 -2.49 11.14 -0.29
CA VAL A 48 -3.27 10.48 0.77
C VAL A 48 -3.82 9.14 0.29
N ALA A 49 -4.40 9.08 -0.91
CA ALA A 49 -4.95 7.86 -1.47
C ALA A 49 -3.87 6.77 -1.64
N ARG A 50 -2.70 7.13 -2.19
CA ARG A 50 -1.57 6.20 -2.33
C ARG A 50 -1.00 5.79 -0.96
N ALA A 51 -0.88 6.72 -0.01
CA ALA A 51 -0.39 6.42 1.32
C ALA A 51 -1.28 5.42 2.07
N ARG A 52 -2.61 5.58 1.98
CA ARG A 52 -3.57 4.62 2.54
C ARG A 52 -3.42 3.24 1.92
N LYS A 53 -3.24 3.15 0.60
CA LYS A 53 -2.95 1.87 -0.08
C LYS A 53 -1.66 1.24 0.41
N VAL A 54 -0.60 2.05 0.58
CA VAL A 54 0.68 1.60 1.14
C VAL A 54 0.51 1.07 2.56
N GLU A 55 -0.19 1.78 3.45
CA GLU A 55 -0.46 1.32 4.82
C GLU A 55 -1.23 -0.01 4.84
N ARG A 56 -2.22 -0.15 3.97
CA ARG A 56 -2.99 -1.40 3.85
C ARG A 56 -2.13 -2.53 3.29
N PHE A 57 -1.32 -2.28 2.27
CA PHE A 57 -0.46 -3.29 1.64
C PHE A 57 0.70 -3.76 2.52
N LEU A 58 1.05 -2.99 3.56
CA LEU A 58 1.96 -3.45 4.62
C LEU A 58 1.35 -4.54 5.52
N SER A 59 0.03 -4.77 5.44
CA SER A 59 -0.62 -5.88 6.14
C SER A 59 -0.49 -7.18 5.34
N GLN A 60 -0.28 -8.28 6.05
CA GLN A 60 -0.10 -9.61 5.45
C GLN A 60 -0.77 -10.67 6.34
N PRO A 61 -1.50 -11.65 5.76
CA PRO A 61 -1.99 -12.79 6.51
C PRO A 61 -0.83 -13.71 6.91
N PHE A 62 -0.68 -13.94 8.22
CA PHE A 62 0.35 -14.83 8.75
C PHE A 62 -0.14 -16.26 8.92
N PHE A 63 0.69 -17.24 8.58
CA PHE A 63 0.39 -18.67 8.76
C PHE A 63 -0.02 -19.02 10.19
N VAL A 64 0.65 -18.42 11.18
CA VAL A 64 0.33 -18.63 12.61
C VAL A 64 -0.98 -17.98 13.05
N ALA A 65 -1.48 -17.00 12.28
CA ALA A 65 -2.69 -16.26 12.59
C ALA A 65 -3.93 -16.79 11.86
N GLU A 66 -3.77 -17.79 10.97
CA GLU A 66 -4.82 -18.35 10.14
C GLU A 66 -6.03 -18.83 10.96
N VAL A 67 -5.78 -19.41 12.14
CA VAL A 67 -6.83 -19.86 13.07
C VAL A 67 -7.69 -18.70 13.61
N PHE A 68 -7.14 -17.48 13.67
CA PHE A 68 -7.83 -16.30 14.19
C PHE A 68 -8.42 -15.43 13.08
N THR A 69 -7.73 -15.32 11.94
CA THR A 69 -8.14 -14.46 10.82
C THR A 69 -9.05 -15.18 9.82
N GLY A 70 -9.08 -16.52 9.83
CA GLY A 70 -9.78 -17.34 8.83
C GLY A 70 -9.22 -17.23 7.42
N SER A 71 -8.09 -16.52 7.24
CA SER A 71 -7.46 -16.28 5.95
C SER A 71 -6.12 -17.03 5.87
N PRO A 72 -5.86 -17.79 4.79
CA PRO A 72 -4.65 -18.59 4.67
C PRO A 72 -3.42 -17.70 4.67
N GLY A 73 -2.40 -18.12 5.42
CA GLY A 73 -1.11 -17.41 5.48
C GLY A 73 -0.46 -17.31 4.10
N LYS A 74 0.27 -16.22 3.87
CA LYS A 74 0.98 -15.97 2.60
C LYS A 74 2.45 -15.75 2.85
N TYR A 75 3.28 -16.27 1.96
CA TYR A 75 4.70 -15.93 1.86
C TYR A 75 4.88 -15.03 0.63
N VAL A 76 5.61 -13.93 0.78
CA VAL A 76 5.87 -12.97 -0.29
C VAL A 76 7.37 -12.83 -0.43
N SER A 77 7.89 -13.00 -1.64
CA SER A 77 9.32 -12.86 -1.89
C SER A 77 9.75 -11.40 -1.91
N LEU A 78 11.03 -11.13 -1.66
CA LEU A 78 11.59 -9.77 -1.67
C LEU A 78 11.33 -9.06 -3.01
N ALA A 79 11.49 -9.77 -4.14
CA ALA A 79 11.27 -9.20 -5.47
C ALA A 79 9.81 -8.80 -5.69
N GLU A 80 8.86 -9.64 -5.24
CA GLU A 80 7.43 -9.33 -5.31
C GLU A 80 7.06 -8.15 -4.41
N THR A 81 7.66 -8.05 -3.22
CA THR A 81 7.45 -6.90 -2.31
C THR A 81 7.91 -5.60 -2.97
N ILE A 82 9.13 -5.57 -3.50
CA ILE A 82 9.68 -4.38 -4.16
C ILE A 82 8.82 -3.96 -5.34
N LYS A 83 8.48 -4.91 -6.24
CA LYS A 83 7.61 -4.66 -7.38
C LYS A 83 6.24 -4.12 -6.96
N GLY A 84 5.60 -4.74 -5.96
CA GLY A 84 4.28 -4.32 -5.48
C GLY A 84 4.28 -2.89 -4.96
N PHE A 85 5.28 -2.51 -4.16
CA PHE A 85 5.40 -1.13 -3.68
C PHE A 85 5.73 -0.14 -4.78
N GLN A 86 6.57 -0.50 -5.75
CA GLN A 86 6.86 0.35 -6.90
C GLN A 86 5.59 0.66 -7.71
N MET A 87 4.74 -0.34 -7.97
CA MET A 87 3.48 -0.15 -8.71
C MET A 87 2.49 0.77 -7.97
N ILE A 88 2.46 0.71 -6.64
CA ILE A 88 1.65 1.63 -5.83
C ILE A 88 2.23 3.05 -5.87
N LEU A 89 3.56 3.18 -5.75
CA LEU A 89 4.23 4.48 -5.75
C LEU A 89 4.18 5.17 -7.13
N SER A 90 4.26 4.40 -8.22
CA SER A 90 4.18 4.89 -9.60
C SER A 90 2.77 5.37 -9.96
N GLY A 91 1.74 4.84 -9.29
CA GLY A 91 0.34 5.16 -9.54
C GLY A 91 -0.37 4.24 -10.52
N GLU A 92 0.29 3.17 -10.99
CA GLU A 92 -0.32 2.19 -11.89
C GLU A 92 -1.61 1.58 -11.32
N LEU A 93 -1.72 1.54 -9.98
CA LEU A 93 -2.85 0.95 -9.26
C LEU A 93 -3.78 1.99 -8.61
N ASP A 94 -3.73 3.24 -9.07
CA ASP A 94 -4.56 4.32 -8.52
C ASP A 94 -6.07 4.07 -8.69
N HIS A 95 -6.44 3.35 -9.75
CA HIS A 95 -7.82 2.96 -10.04
C HIS A 95 -8.38 1.87 -9.13
N LEU A 96 -7.53 1.14 -8.37
CA LEU A 96 -7.99 0.09 -7.47
C LEU A 96 -8.47 0.64 -6.12
N PRO A 97 -9.51 0.06 -5.50
CA PRO A 97 -9.99 0.49 -4.19
C PRO A 97 -8.98 0.14 -3.09
N GLU A 98 -8.88 0.99 -2.05
CA GLU A 98 -7.96 0.78 -0.91
C GLU A 98 -8.16 -0.58 -0.21
N GLN A 99 -9.41 -1.05 -0.15
CA GLN A 99 -9.78 -2.31 0.49
C GLN A 99 -9.16 -3.54 -0.18
N ALA A 100 -8.81 -3.43 -1.47
CA ALA A 100 -8.15 -4.51 -2.20
C ALA A 100 -6.73 -4.78 -1.70
N PHE A 101 -6.09 -3.81 -1.06
CA PHE A 101 -4.73 -3.93 -0.52
C PHE A 101 -4.69 -4.45 0.92
N TYR A 102 -5.85 -4.68 1.55
CA TYR A 102 -5.90 -5.13 2.94
C TYR A 102 -5.83 -6.66 3.05
N LEU A 103 -4.94 -7.17 3.90
CA LEU A 103 -4.70 -8.60 4.17
C LEU A 103 -4.55 -9.43 2.88
N VAL A 104 -3.61 -9.02 2.03
CA VAL A 104 -3.23 -9.74 0.81
C VAL A 104 -1.75 -10.10 0.87
N GLY A 105 -1.33 -11.07 0.06
CA GLY A 105 0.09 -11.42 -0.07
C GLY A 105 0.83 -10.47 -1.00
N ASN A 106 0.80 -10.76 -2.29
CA ASN A 106 1.49 -9.98 -3.32
C ASN A 106 0.51 -9.05 -4.07
N ILE A 107 1.05 -8.32 -5.04
CA ILE A 107 0.27 -7.33 -5.80
C ILE A 107 -0.79 -7.96 -6.70
N ASP A 108 -0.55 -9.18 -7.19
CA ASP A 108 -1.48 -9.90 -8.03
C ASP A 108 -2.74 -10.28 -7.23
N GLU A 109 -2.58 -10.71 -5.98
CA GLU A 109 -3.71 -10.94 -5.06
C GLU A 109 -4.51 -9.66 -4.79
N ALA A 110 -3.84 -8.51 -4.65
CA ALA A 110 -4.52 -7.23 -4.51
C ALA A 110 -5.38 -6.91 -5.76
N THR A 111 -4.83 -7.13 -6.96
CA THR A 111 -5.58 -6.89 -8.21
C THR A 111 -6.76 -7.86 -8.38
N ALA A 112 -6.59 -9.13 -8.03
CA ALA A 112 -7.66 -10.11 -8.07
C ALA A 112 -8.78 -9.77 -7.07
N LYS A 113 -8.41 -9.35 -5.85
CA LYS A 113 -9.39 -8.91 -4.84
C LYS A 113 -10.15 -7.66 -5.27
N ALA A 114 -9.48 -6.72 -5.93
CA ALA A 114 -10.14 -5.54 -6.49
C ALA A 114 -11.21 -5.91 -7.53
N ALA A 115 -10.93 -6.89 -8.40
CA ALA A 115 -11.90 -7.37 -9.38
C ALA A 115 -13.14 -7.95 -8.71
N THR A 116 -12.98 -8.74 -7.65
CA THR A 116 -14.11 -9.29 -6.89
C THR A 116 -14.97 -8.19 -6.26
N ILE A 117 -14.35 -7.18 -5.64
CA ILE A 117 -15.06 -6.06 -5.01
C ILE A 117 -15.86 -5.26 -6.06
N GLN A 118 -15.30 -5.06 -7.25
CA GLN A 118 -16.00 -4.36 -8.34
C GLN A 118 -17.24 -5.13 -8.84
N VAL A 119 -17.17 -6.47 -8.89
CA VAL A 119 -18.30 -7.32 -9.28
C VAL A 119 -19.40 -7.31 -8.21
N GLU A 120 -19.04 -7.31 -6.92
CA GLU A 120 -20.02 -7.25 -5.83
C GLU A 120 -20.69 -5.88 -5.66
N SER A 121 -20.09 -4.83 -6.21
CA SER A 121 -20.59 -3.45 -6.15
C SER A 121 -21.44 -3.05 -7.37
N ALA A 122 -21.60 -3.95 -8.35
CA ALA A 122 -22.38 -3.77 -9.58
C ALA A 122 -23.74 -4.46 -9.49
#